data_AF-A0A0Q8RF90-F1
#
_entry.id   AF-A0A0Q8RF90-F1
#
_cell.length_a   1.000
_cell.length_b   1.000
_cell.length_c   1.000
_cell.angle_alpha   90.00
_cell.angle_beta   90.00
_cell.angle_gamma   90.00
#
_symmetry.space_group_name_H-M   'P 1'
#
loop_
_entity.id
_entity.type
_entity.pdbx_description
1 polymer ?
#
loop_
_entity_poly.entity_id
_entity_poly.type
_entity_poly.pdbx_seq_one_letter_code
_entity_poly.pdbx_strand_id
1 'polypeptide(L)'
;MECFEHSGSNSVGVCKACGKAVCRTCVVDAGVAIACSDRCAKEAADVHEMNQRGKKLYGIGTDRKNLPSGVVMWLLFGALFSGYGIYASLRSREPEWFLLLFSAVSFFIAWLAYHRAKDVGIQC
;
A
#
# COMPACT_ATOMS: atom_id res chain seq x y z
N MET A 1 -3.48 -36.82 11.61
CA MET A 1 -2.22 -36.11 11.28
C MET A 1 -1.40 -36.09 12.55
N GLU A 2 -0.14 -36.53 12.49
CA GLU A 2 0.72 -36.66 13.67
C GLU A 2 1.70 -35.51 13.79
N CYS A 3 2.21 -35.27 15.00
CA CYS A 3 3.28 -34.30 15.21
C CYS A 3 4.59 -34.78 14.55
N PHE A 4 5.35 -33.84 13.98
CA PHE A 4 6.64 -34.15 13.39
C PHE A 4 7.67 -34.66 14.42
N GLU A 5 7.63 -34.16 15.66
CA GLU A 5 8.60 -34.48 16.70
C GLU A 5 8.14 -35.66 17.59
N HIS A 6 6.82 -35.76 17.84
CA HIS A 6 6.24 -36.76 18.73
C HIS A 6 5.39 -37.75 17.93
N SER A 7 5.95 -38.93 17.69
CA SER A 7 5.22 -40.05 17.07
C SER A 7 4.04 -40.47 17.94
N GLY A 8 2.88 -40.71 17.33
CA GLY A 8 1.65 -41.08 18.03
C GLY A 8 0.92 -39.93 18.76
N SER A 9 1.46 -38.70 18.75
CA SER A 9 0.72 -37.53 19.22
C SER A 9 -0.05 -36.87 18.08
N ASN A 10 -1.34 -36.63 18.28
CA ASN A 10 -2.16 -35.87 17.33
C ASN A 10 -1.65 -34.43 17.18
N SER A 11 -1.60 -33.95 15.94
CA SER A 11 -1.30 -32.56 15.65
C SER A 11 -2.54 -31.68 15.87
N VAL A 12 -2.31 -30.48 16.40
CA VAL A 12 -3.33 -29.43 16.56
C VAL A 12 -3.23 -28.34 15.51
N GLY A 13 -2.14 -28.33 14.75
CA GLY A 13 -1.97 -27.43 13.62
C GLY A 13 -0.62 -27.57 12.95
N VAL A 14 -0.30 -26.59 12.11
CA VAL A 14 0.93 -26.56 11.30
C VAL A 14 1.70 -25.29 11.63
N CYS A 15 3.00 -25.44 11.89
CA CYS A 15 3.90 -24.30 12.13
C CYS A 15 3.94 -23.40 10.90
N LYS A 16 3.71 -22.09 11.11
CA LYS A 16 3.68 -21.10 10.01
C LYS A 16 5.02 -20.90 9.31
N ALA A 17 6.14 -21.06 10.02
CA ALA A 17 7.49 -20.85 9.47
C ALA A 17 7.99 -22.08 8.69
N CYS A 18 7.95 -23.27 9.29
CA CYS A 18 8.57 -24.48 8.69
C CYS A 18 7.58 -25.45 8.03
N GLY A 19 6.26 -25.26 8.19
CA GLY A 19 5.24 -26.13 7.60
C GLY A 19 5.09 -27.50 8.26
N LYS A 20 5.74 -27.75 9.41
CA LYS A 20 5.65 -29.02 10.14
C LYS A 20 4.41 -29.08 11.04
N ALA A 21 3.85 -30.28 11.20
CA ALA A 21 2.73 -30.51 12.10
C ALA A 21 3.17 -30.48 13.58
N VAL A 22 2.43 -29.74 14.41
CA VAL A 22 2.72 -29.51 15.83
C VAL A 22 1.61 -30.04 16.73
N CYS A 23 1.96 -30.68 17.84
CA CYS A 23 1.03 -31.09 18.90
C CYS A 23 0.91 -30.02 19.99
N ARG A 24 0.01 -30.23 20.98
CA ARG A 24 -0.21 -29.29 22.10
C ARG A 24 1.01 -29.05 22.98
N THR A 25 1.99 -29.95 23.01
CA THR A 25 3.20 -29.79 23.83
C THR A 25 4.29 -29.01 23.10
N CYS A 26 4.36 -29.14 21.76
CA CYS A 26 5.33 -28.42 20.93
C CYS A 26 4.84 -27.05 20.46
N VAL A 27 3.56 -26.73 20.67
CA VAL A 27 2.99 -25.49 20.15
C VAL A 27 3.48 -24.30 20.95
N VAL A 28 4.10 -23.36 20.25
CA VAL A 28 4.41 -22.03 20.75
C VAL A 28 3.42 -21.06 20.09
N ASP A 29 2.64 -20.36 20.92
CA ASP A 29 1.69 -19.37 20.44
C ASP A 29 2.41 -18.02 20.23
N ALA A 30 2.49 -17.57 18.98
CA ALA A 30 3.03 -16.26 18.62
C ALA A 30 1.92 -15.19 18.48
N GLY A 31 0.69 -15.50 18.90
CA GLY A 31 -0.50 -14.65 18.84
C GLY A 31 -1.13 -14.55 17.44
N VAL A 32 -0.30 -14.35 16.42
CA VAL A 32 -0.74 -14.24 15.00
C VAL A 32 -0.66 -15.57 14.25
N ALA A 33 0.09 -16.53 14.80
CA ALA A 33 0.34 -17.83 14.22
C ALA A 33 0.85 -18.80 15.29
N ILE A 34 0.80 -20.09 14.99
CA ILE A 34 1.42 -21.14 15.79
C ILE A 34 2.80 -21.53 15.23
N ALA A 35 3.74 -21.83 16.12
CA ALA A 35 5.09 -22.24 15.79
C ALA A 35 5.52 -23.50 16.55
N CYS A 36 6.55 -24.20 16.05
CA CYS A 36 7.12 -25.39 16.71
C CYS A 36 8.29 -25.09 17.66
N SER A 37 8.81 -23.86 17.64
CA SER A 37 9.96 -23.41 18.44
C SER A 37 9.98 -21.88 18.52
N ASP A 38 10.71 -21.32 19.49
CA ASP A 38 10.89 -19.87 19.63
C ASP A 38 11.54 -19.22 18.40
N ARG A 39 12.44 -19.95 17.72
CA ARG A 39 13.04 -19.47 16.47
C ARG A 39 11.99 -19.33 15.38
N CYS A 40 11.14 -20.34 15.20
CA CYS A 40 10.04 -20.30 14.24
C CYS A 40 8.96 -19.28 14.63
N ALA A 41 8.76 -19.03 15.93
CA ALA A 41 7.84 -18.01 16.41
C ALA A 41 8.32 -16.60 16.03
N LYS A 42 9.61 -16.30 16.22
CA LYS A 42 10.22 -15.04 15.80
C LYS A 42 10.12 -14.84 14.29
N GLU A 43 10.48 -15.86 13.50
CA GLU A 43 10.39 -15.78 12.03
C GLU A 43 8.94 -15.54 11.55
N ALA A 44 7.96 -16.21 12.16
CA ALA A 44 6.56 -15.99 11.84
C ALA A 44 6.09 -14.57 12.22
N ALA A 45 6.58 -14.02 13.34
CA ALA A 45 6.29 -12.66 13.76
C ALA A 45 6.93 -11.62 12.82
N ASP A 46 8.19 -11.82 12.41
CA ASP A 46 8.90 -10.94 11.46
C ASP A 46 8.19 -10.91 10.10
N VAL A 47 7.80 -12.08 9.59
CA VAL A 47 7.02 -12.19 8.34
C VAL A 47 5.66 -11.53 8.49
N HIS A 48 5.00 -11.68 9.65
CA HIS A 48 3.75 -11.00 9.92
C HIS A 48 3.94 -9.48 9.89
N GLU A 49 4.95 -8.96 10.58
CA GLU A 49 5.24 -7.53 10.62
C GLU A 49 5.57 -6.98 9.23
N MET A 50 6.40 -7.68 8.45
CA MET A 50 6.71 -7.33 7.07
C MET A 50 5.44 -7.24 6.23
N ASN A 51 4.54 -8.22 6.36
CA ASN A 51 3.25 -8.21 5.66
C ASN A 51 2.34 -7.08 6.13
N GLN A 52 2.32 -6.75 7.43
CA GLN A 52 1.54 -5.61 7.94
C GLN A 52 2.08 -4.28 7.42
N ARG A 53 3.41 -4.10 7.37
CA ARG A 53 4.05 -2.93 6.77
C ARG A 53 3.78 -2.86 5.27
N GLY A 54 3.83 -3.99 4.56
CA GLY A 54 3.49 -4.10 3.15
C GLY A 54 2.02 -3.70 2.89
N LYS A 55 1.07 -4.24 3.67
CA LYS A 55 -0.34 -3.84 3.57
C LYS A 55 -0.55 -2.34 3.76
N LYS A 56 0.16 -1.73 4.72
CA LYS A 56 0.14 -0.27 4.93
C LYS A 56 0.72 0.51 3.75
N LEU A 57 1.83 0.04 3.17
CA LEU A 57 2.47 0.69 2.03
C LEU A 57 1.60 0.63 0.76
N TYR A 58 0.93 -0.50 0.54
CA TYR A 58 0.07 -0.71 -0.63
C TYR A 58 -1.40 -0.30 -0.40
N GLY A 59 -1.74 0.24 0.77
CA GLY A 59 -3.13 0.61 1.12
C GLY A 59 -4.12 -0.57 1.17
N ILE A 60 -3.63 -1.81 1.25
CA ILE A 60 -4.47 -3.02 1.21
C ILE A 60 -5.28 -3.14 2.50
N GLY A 61 -6.60 -3.02 2.40
CA GLY A 61 -7.52 -3.14 3.53
C GLY A 61 -7.75 -1.84 4.30
N THR A 62 -7.23 -0.70 3.82
CA THR A 62 -7.60 0.61 4.33
C THR A 62 -8.56 1.29 3.35
N ASP A 63 -9.80 1.53 3.78
CA ASP A 63 -10.81 2.39 3.11
C ASP A 63 -10.42 3.88 3.09
N ARG A 64 -9.12 4.19 3.15
CA ARG A 64 -8.67 5.58 3.15
C ARG A 64 -8.79 6.09 1.73
N LYS A 65 -9.82 6.91 1.48
CA LYS A 65 -10.00 7.73 0.27
C LYS A 65 -8.94 8.84 0.16
N ASN A 66 -7.68 8.55 0.49
CA ASN A 66 -6.61 9.51 0.32
C ASN A 66 -6.35 9.64 -1.17
N LEU A 67 -6.44 10.85 -1.71
CA LEU A 67 -6.04 11.11 -3.08
C LEU A 67 -4.57 10.70 -3.25
N PRO A 68 -4.21 10.05 -4.36
CA PRO A 68 -2.82 9.70 -4.65
C PRO A 68 -1.95 10.96 -4.55
N SER A 69 -0.79 10.84 -3.92
CA SER A 69 0.13 11.97 -3.69
C SER A 69 0.46 12.70 -5.00
N GLY A 70 0.61 11.94 -6.10
CA GLY A 70 0.83 12.48 -7.44
C GLY A 70 -0.32 13.34 -7.97
N VAL A 71 -1.58 12.95 -7.74
CA VAL A 71 -2.75 13.72 -8.21
C VAL A 71 -2.80 15.10 -7.52
N VAL A 72 -2.52 15.13 -6.22
CA VAL A 72 -2.49 16.40 -5.46
C VAL A 72 -1.40 17.32 -6.01
N MET A 73 -0.22 16.78 -6.31
CA MET A 73 0.92 17.55 -6.79
C MET A 73 0.66 18.17 -8.17
N TRP A 74 0.11 17.39 -9.10
CA TRP A 74 -0.28 17.87 -10.44
C TRP A 74 -1.44 18.88 -10.39
N LEU A 75 -2.42 18.70 -9.49
CA LEU A 75 -3.49 19.68 -9.27
C LEU A 75 -2.95 21.01 -8.75
N LEU A 76 -1.99 20.97 -7.83
CA LEU A 76 -1.38 22.17 -7.25
C LEU A 76 -0.62 22.97 -8.32
N PHE A 77 0.16 22.28 -9.17
CA PHE A 77 0.81 22.93 -10.31
C PHE A 77 -0.20 23.50 -11.31
N GLY A 78 -1.22 22.72 -11.70
CA GLY A 78 -2.28 23.19 -12.59
C GLY A 78 -2.93 24.47 -12.08
N ALA A 79 -3.27 24.53 -10.79
CA ALA A 79 -3.87 25.70 -10.15
C ALA A 79 -2.93 26.92 -10.14
N LEU A 80 -1.65 26.73 -9.79
CA LEU A 80 -0.67 27.81 -9.71
C LEU A 80 -0.40 28.45 -11.08
N PHE A 81 -0.17 27.61 -12.10
CA PHE A 81 0.10 28.07 -13.47
C PHE A 81 -1.14 28.64 -14.14
N SER A 82 -2.32 28.08 -13.89
CA SER A 82 -3.58 28.65 -14.39
C SER A 82 -3.85 30.03 -13.77
N GLY A 83 -3.67 30.19 -12.45
CA GLY A 83 -3.85 31.48 -11.77
C GLY A 83 -2.90 32.55 -12.29
N TYR A 84 -1.61 32.23 -12.40
CA TYR A 84 -0.63 33.17 -12.96
C TYR A 84 -0.86 33.46 -14.44
N GLY A 85 -1.19 32.44 -15.25
CA GLY A 85 -1.47 32.61 -16.68
C GLY A 85 -2.68 33.49 -16.97
N ILE A 86 -3.76 33.34 -16.18
CA ILE A 86 -4.94 34.21 -16.28
C ILE A 86 -4.59 35.64 -15.84
N TYR A 87 -3.87 35.81 -14.73
CA TYR A 87 -3.44 37.13 -14.23
C TYR A 87 -2.54 37.87 -15.23
N ALA A 88 -1.56 37.16 -15.83
CA ALA A 88 -0.67 37.71 -16.84
C ALA A 88 -1.47 38.14 -18.09
N SER A 89 -2.33 37.26 -18.61
CA SER A 89 -3.17 37.51 -19.79
C SER A 89 -4.09 38.74 -19.62
N LEU A 90 -4.66 38.92 -18.42
CA LEU A 90 -5.50 40.09 -18.09
C LEU A 90 -4.70 41.40 -18.05
N ARG A 91 -3.40 41.35 -17.73
CA ARG A 91 -2.55 42.53 -17.55
C ARG A 91 -1.81 42.94 -18.82
N SER A 92 -1.28 41.99 -19.59
CA SER A 92 -0.45 42.27 -20.77
C SER A 92 -1.22 42.34 -22.09
N ARG A 93 -2.51 41.97 -22.15
CA ARG A 93 -3.32 41.79 -23.39
C ARG A 93 -2.77 40.78 -24.41
N GLU A 94 -1.58 40.23 -24.18
CA GLU A 94 -1.03 39.13 -24.95
C GLU A 94 -1.22 37.83 -24.17
N PRO A 95 -1.96 36.86 -24.71
CA PRO A 95 -2.16 35.59 -24.04
C PRO A 95 -0.85 34.81 -24.02
N GLU A 96 -0.36 34.53 -22.82
CA GLU A 96 0.74 33.59 -22.54
C GLU A 96 0.26 32.15 -22.82
N TRP A 97 0.03 31.83 -24.10
CA TRP A 97 -0.53 30.56 -24.57
C TRP A 97 0.24 29.35 -24.04
N PHE A 98 1.55 29.51 -23.84
CA PHE A 98 2.43 28.48 -23.27
C PHE A 98 2.00 28.06 -21.86
N LEU A 99 1.73 29.02 -20.96
CA LEU A 99 1.34 28.74 -19.58
C LEU A 99 -0.07 28.13 -19.49
N LEU A 100 -0.99 28.60 -20.34
CA LEU A 100 -2.33 28.04 -20.43
C LEU A 100 -2.31 26.59 -20.94
N LEU A 101 -1.52 26.30 -21.97
CA LEU A 101 -1.37 24.94 -22.52
C LEU A 101 -0.73 24.01 -21.47
N PHE A 102 0.31 24.47 -20.77
CA PHE A 102 0.93 23.71 -19.69
C PHE A 102 -0.05 23.40 -18.55
N SER A 103 -0.91 24.35 -18.18
CA SER A 103 -1.96 24.13 -17.17
C SER A 103 -2.98 23.08 -17.63
N ALA A 104 -3.41 23.13 -18.90
CA ALA A 104 -4.38 22.19 -19.46
C ALA A 104 -3.83 20.75 -19.48
N VAL A 105 -2.56 20.59 -19.89
CA VAL A 105 -1.87 19.29 -19.84
C VAL A 105 -1.74 18.78 -18.41
N SER A 106 -1.41 19.66 -17.47
CA SER A 106 -1.29 19.30 -16.04
C SER A 106 -2.62 18.81 -15.45
N PHE A 107 -3.73 19.49 -15.76
CA PHE A 107 -5.06 19.04 -15.36
C PHE A 107 -5.48 17.73 -16.04
N PHE A 108 -5.11 17.54 -17.31
CA PHE A 108 -5.39 16.30 -18.03
C PHE A 108 -4.64 15.10 -17.42
N ILE A 109 -3.36 15.28 -17.06
CA ILE A 109 -2.56 14.27 -16.36
C ILE A 109 -3.15 13.99 -14.97
N ALA A 110 -3.56 15.02 -14.22
CA ALA A 110 -4.23 14.85 -12.94
C ALA A 110 -5.54 14.06 -13.07
N TRP A 111 -6.34 14.33 -14.11
CA TRP A 111 -7.58 13.61 -14.40
C TRP A 111 -7.33 12.14 -14.76
N LEU A 112 -6.36 11.87 -15.63
CA LEU A 112 -5.95 10.49 -15.97
C LEU A 112 -5.42 9.75 -14.73
N ALA A 113 -4.58 10.38 -13.92
CA ALA A 113 -4.05 9.80 -12.70
C ALA A 113 -5.15 9.50 -11.67
N TYR A 114 -6.14 10.39 -11.54
CA TYR A 114 -7.30 10.17 -10.69
C TYR A 114 -8.15 8.97 -11.15
N HIS A 115 -8.44 8.88 -12.46
CA HIS A 115 -9.19 7.76 -13.01
C HIS A 115 -8.42 6.44 -12.87
N ARG A 116 -7.13 6.43 -13.19
CA ARG A 116 -6.29 5.23 -13.03
C ARG A 116 -6.17 4.79 -11.57
N ALA A 117 -6.05 5.73 -10.63
CA ALA A 117 -6.03 5.40 -9.22
C ALA A 117 -7.35 4.77 -8.74
N LYS A 118 -8.47 5.22 -9.30
CA LYS A 118 -9.80 4.64 -9.02
C LYS A 118 -9.93 3.23 -9.61
N ASP A 119 -9.42 3.01 -10.82
CA ASP A 119 -9.57 1.75 -11.55
C ASP A 119 -8.60 0.65 -11.05
N VAL A 120 -7.38 1.03 -10.63
CA VAL A 120 -6.33 0.07 -10.26
C VAL A 120 -6.32 -0.22 -8.75
N GLY A 121 -6.94 0.62 -7.91
CA GLY A 121 -7.02 0.41 -6.46
C GLY A 121 -5.67 0.43 -5.73
N ILE A 122 -4.57 0.67 -6.44
CA ILE A 122 -3.22 0.80 -5.89
C ILE A 122 -3.01 2.28 -5.56
N GLN A 123 -3.17 2.60 -4.29
CA GLN A 123 -2.84 3.90 -3.73
C GLN A 123 -1.33 3.94 -3.45
N CYS A 124 -0.54 4.24 -4.49
CA CYS A 124 0.85 4.70 -4.32
C CYS A 124 0.91 6.22 -4.49
#